data_AF-A0A1S4B6Q1-F1
#
_entry.id   AF-A0A1S4B6Q1-F1
#
_cell.length_a   1.000
_cell.length_b   1.000
_cell.length_c   1.000
_cell.angle_alpha   90.00
_cell.angle_beta   90.00
_cell.angle_gamma   90.00
#
_symmetry.space_group_name_H-M   'P 1'
#
loop_
_entity.id
_entity.type
_entity.pdbx_description
1 polymer ?
#
loop_
_entity_poly.entity_id
_entity_poly.type
_entity_poly.pdbx_seq_one_letter_code
_entity_poly.pdbx_strand_id
1 'polypeptide(L)'
;MEDLSKRFKSIEFMYIPRFHNDLADALATLASRLPYSGNVHIDQLEIQIRERHGYCNAIEMDLDVQPCGEVLYKRTLDLNLLRCIDSGEAEKVMNEVHSGVCGPHMNGYVLAKKILRAGYY
;
A
#
# COMPACT_ATOMS: atom_id res chain seq x y z
N MET A 1 30.23 15.80 -13.12
CA MET A 1 30.31 14.35 -12.81
C MET A 1 31.65 13.97 -12.19
N GLU A 2 32.77 14.47 -12.72
CA GLU A 2 34.14 14.13 -12.27
C GLU A 2 34.48 14.48 -10.81
N ASP A 3 33.86 15.51 -10.22
CA ASP A 3 34.06 15.83 -8.81
C ASP A 3 33.16 15.04 -7.86
N LEU A 4 32.01 14.57 -8.36
CA LEU A 4 31.10 13.74 -7.57
C LEU A 4 31.64 12.31 -7.47
N SER A 5 32.27 11.82 -8.55
CA SER A 5 32.82 10.47 -8.58
C SER A 5 33.95 10.25 -7.59
N LYS A 6 34.72 11.31 -7.27
CA LYS A 6 35.78 11.28 -6.25
C LYS A 6 35.27 10.98 -4.83
N ARG A 7 33.95 11.12 -4.57
CA ARG A 7 33.36 10.86 -3.25
C ARG A 7 33.04 9.40 -3.00
N PHE A 8 33.08 8.55 -4.03
CA PHE A 8 32.69 7.15 -3.94
C PHE A 8 33.89 6.25 -4.25
N LYS A 9 34.00 5.12 -3.54
CA LYS A 9 35.11 4.16 -3.72
C LYS A 9 35.04 3.44 -5.07
N SER A 10 33.82 3.22 -5.58
CA SER A 10 33.54 2.71 -6.92
C SER A 10 32.16 3.18 -7.35
N ILE A 11 31.95 3.30 -8.66
CA ILE A 11 30.65 3.64 -9.27
C ILE A 11 30.43 2.72 -10.45
N GLU A 12 29.24 2.14 -10.53
CA GLU A 12 28.80 1.34 -11.66
C GLU A 12 27.55 1.98 -12.27
N PHE A 13 27.49 1.99 -13.60
CA PHE A 13 26.36 2.53 -14.33
C PHE A 13 25.60 1.37 -14.96
N MET A 14 24.32 1.26 -14.63
CA MET A 14 23.45 0.22 -15.15
C MET A 14 22.24 0.84 -15.82
N TYR A 15 21.91 0.33 -17.00
CA TYR A 15 20.72 0.77 -17.74
C TYR A 15 19.47 0.10 -17.18
N ILE A 16 18.51 0.90 -16.74
CA ILE A 16 17.21 0.46 -16.25
C ILE A 16 16.14 0.95 -17.24
N PRO A 17 15.40 0.05 -17.92
CA PRO A 17 14.31 0.44 -18.82
C PRO A 17 13.27 1.31 -18.11
N ARG A 18 12.66 2.25 -18.83
CA ARG A 18 11.74 3.25 -18.25
C ARG A 18 10.64 2.65 -17.37
N PHE A 19 10.06 1.52 -17.77
CA PHE A 19 9.04 0.78 -17.03
C PHE A 19 9.48 0.30 -15.63
N HIS A 20 10.78 0.27 -15.35
CA HIS A 20 11.34 -0.11 -14.06
C HIS A 20 11.93 1.08 -13.30
N ASN A 21 11.77 2.31 -13.80
CA ASN A 21 12.31 3.53 -13.21
C ASN A 21 11.18 4.51 -12.80
N ASP A 22 10.02 3.97 -12.46
CA ASP A 22 8.77 4.71 -12.24
C ASP A 22 8.92 5.78 -11.16
N LEU A 23 9.70 5.52 -10.10
CA LEU A 23 9.92 6.49 -9.03
C LEU A 23 10.66 7.72 -9.55
N ALA A 24 11.76 7.54 -10.29
CA ALA A 24 12.52 8.66 -10.83
C ALA A 24 11.70 9.43 -11.88
N ASP A 25 10.91 8.73 -12.70
CA ASP A 25 10.03 9.35 -13.71
C ASP A 25 8.91 10.18 -13.06
N ALA A 26 8.31 9.67 -11.97
CA ALA A 26 7.33 10.40 -11.16
C ALA A 26 7.94 11.64 -10.53
N LEU A 27 9.14 11.54 -9.94
CA LEU A 27 9.84 12.68 -9.35
C LEU A 27 10.19 13.74 -10.40
N ALA A 28 10.70 13.34 -11.57
CA ALA A 28 11.00 14.26 -12.67
C ALA A 28 9.74 14.97 -13.19
N THR A 29 8.65 14.23 -13.31
CA THR A 29 7.34 14.78 -13.71
C THR A 29 6.83 15.80 -12.70
N LEU A 30 6.88 15.49 -11.40
CA LEU A 30 6.49 16.42 -10.34
C LEU A 30 7.36 17.68 -10.36
N ALA A 31 8.68 17.53 -10.47
CA ALA A 31 9.61 18.66 -10.53
C ALA A 31 9.30 19.60 -11.71
N SER A 32 8.97 19.06 -12.90
CA SER A 32 8.63 19.86 -14.08
C SER A 32 7.35 20.70 -13.93
N ARG A 33 6.46 20.33 -13.01
CA ARG A 33 5.18 21.01 -12.77
C ARG A 33 5.29 22.10 -11.71
N LEU A 34 6.40 22.19 -11.00
CA LEU A 34 6.60 23.22 -9.99
C LEU A 34 6.90 24.57 -10.68
N PRO A 35 6.16 25.64 -10.36
CA PRO A 35 6.47 26.96 -10.89
C PRO A 35 7.77 27.47 -10.25
N TYR A 36 8.86 27.45 -11.01
CA TYR A 36 10.12 28.05 -10.59
C TYR A 36 10.03 29.58 -10.72
N SER A 37 9.61 30.28 -9.66
CA SER A 37 9.92 31.71 -9.52
C SER A 37 11.28 31.81 -8.84
N GLY A 38 12.25 32.48 -9.48
CA GLY A 38 13.70 32.30 -9.27
C GLY A 38 14.29 32.55 -7.88
N ASN A 39 13.47 32.79 -6.84
CA ASN A 39 13.92 33.18 -5.50
C ASN A 39 13.24 32.39 -4.35
N VAL A 40 12.52 31.30 -4.63
CA VAL A 40 11.88 30.51 -3.55
C VAL A 40 12.87 29.46 -3.03
N HIS A 41 13.16 29.53 -1.74
CA HIS A 41 13.88 28.47 -1.03
C HIS A 41 13.04 27.19 -1.09
N ILE A 42 13.52 26.17 -1.79
CA ILE A 42 12.90 24.86 -1.83
C ILE A 42 13.53 24.05 -0.69
N ASP A 43 12.73 23.77 0.34
CA ASP A 43 13.16 22.89 1.42
C ASP A 43 13.57 21.53 0.85
N GLN A 44 14.69 21.00 1.33
CA GLN A 44 15.23 19.74 0.85
C GLN A 44 14.25 18.61 1.15
N LEU A 45 13.78 17.92 0.10
CA LEU A 45 12.95 16.74 0.24
C LEU A 45 13.76 15.62 0.90
N GLU A 46 13.42 15.27 2.14
CA GLU A 46 14.06 14.16 2.85
C GLU A 46 13.40 12.83 2.46
N ILE A 47 14.09 12.05 1.63
CA ILE A 47 13.64 10.71 1.24
C ILE A 47 14.15 9.72 2.28
N GLN A 48 13.25 9.22 3.14
CA GLN A 48 13.58 8.17 4.09
C GLN A 48 13.49 6.80 3.41
N ILE A 49 14.62 6.10 3.30
CA ILE A 49 14.64 4.68 2.92
C ILE A 49 14.29 3.88 4.17
N ARG A 50 13.07 3.35 4.24
CA ARG A 50 12.63 2.47 5.33
C ARG A 50 12.92 1.02 4.98
N GLU A 51 13.26 0.21 5.99
CA GLU A 51 13.54 -1.22 5.82
C GLU A 51 12.27 -2.06 5.54
N ARG A 52 11.08 -1.57 5.95
CA ARG A 52 9.81 -2.22 5.60
C ARG A 52 9.29 -1.68 4.26
N HIS A 53 8.94 -2.61 3.37
CA HIS A 53 8.24 -2.27 2.13
C HIS A 53 6.95 -1.48 2.42
N GLY A 54 6.54 -0.59 1.52
CA GLY A 54 5.31 0.21 1.68
C GLY A 54 4.01 -0.61 1.72
N TYR A 55 4.09 -1.89 1.34
CA TYR A 55 3.07 -2.91 1.51
C TYR A 55 3.38 -3.84 2.68
N CYS A 56 4.30 -3.55 3.60
CA CYS A 56 4.61 -4.34 4.81
C CYS A 56 4.23 -3.62 6.13
N ASN A 57 3.18 -2.84 6.35
CA ASN A 57 1.96 -2.44 5.61
C ASN A 57 1.09 -3.54 4.94
N ALA A 58 1.45 -4.82 5.13
CA ALA A 58 0.89 -6.11 4.61
C ALA A 58 2.02 -7.14 4.29
N ILE A 59 2.60 -7.74 5.34
CA ILE A 59 3.71 -8.70 5.16
C ILE A 59 3.14 -10.06 4.64
N GLU A 60 4.00 -10.85 4.00
CA GLU A 60 3.74 -12.19 3.46
C GLU A 60 4.59 -13.25 4.19
N MET A 61 3.98 -14.31 4.75
CA MET A 61 4.58 -15.64 4.97
C MET A 61 3.52 -16.69 5.35
N ASP A 62 3.07 -17.46 4.36
CA ASP A 62 2.73 -18.91 4.36
C ASP A 62 1.93 -19.58 5.50
N LEU A 63 1.29 -18.82 6.37
CA LEU A 63 -0.11 -19.07 6.71
C LEU A 63 -0.83 -17.83 6.21
N ASP A 64 -2.00 -18.03 5.61
CA ASP A 64 -2.85 -17.00 4.98
C ASP A 64 -3.31 -15.88 5.95
N VAL A 65 -2.61 -15.66 7.07
CA VAL A 65 -2.92 -14.77 8.17
C VAL A 65 -1.61 -14.17 8.71
N GLN A 66 -1.32 -12.93 8.33
CA GLN A 66 -0.12 -12.20 8.79
C GLN A 66 -0.48 -11.17 9.88
N PRO A 67 0.25 -11.12 11.02
CA PRO A 67 0.13 -10.03 11.98
C PRO A 67 0.82 -8.75 11.48
N CYS A 68 0.05 -7.68 11.31
CA CYS A 68 0.54 -6.30 11.18
C CYS A 68 0.27 -5.56 12.49
N GLY A 69 1.15 -5.75 13.49
CA GLY A 69 0.86 -5.34 14.87
C GLY A 69 -0.09 -6.33 15.56
N GLU A 70 -1.19 -5.85 16.14
CA GLU A 70 -2.25 -6.69 16.76
C GLU A 70 -3.31 -7.19 15.75
N VAL A 71 -3.30 -6.66 14.52
CA VAL A 71 -4.32 -6.96 13.52
C VAL A 71 -3.82 -8.00 12.53
N LEU A 72 -4.64 -9.01 12.28
CA LEU A 72 -4.38 -10.10 11.36
C LEU A 72 -5.01 -9.81 9.99
N TYR A 73 -4.31 -10.16 8.91
CA TYR A 73 -4.81 -10.00 7.54
C TYR A 73 -4.68 -11.28 6.74
N LYS A 74 -5.71 -11.57 5.94
CA LYS A 74 -5.73 -12.64 4.95
C LYS A 74 -5.56 -12.12 3.54
N ARG A 75 -4.62 -12.74 2.80
CA ARG A 75 -4.39 -12.44 1.39
C ARG A 75 -5.29 -13.31 0.53
N THR A 76 -5.96 -12.71 -0.46
CA THR A 76 -6.73 -13.45 -1.46
C THR A 76 -5.87 -13.71 -2.70
N LEU A 77 -6.31 -14.64 -3.56
CA LEU A 77 -5.65 -14.95 -4.83
C LEU A 77 -5.46 -13.73 -5.74
N ASP A 78 -6.36 -12.74 -5.63
CA ASP A 78 -6.31 -11.48 -6.38
C ASP A 78 -5.37 -10.44 -5.73
N LEU A 79 -4.56 -10.85 -4.75
CA LEU A 79 -3.68 -10.00 -3.96
C LEU A 79 -4.41 -8.94 -3.12
N ASN A 80 -5.72 -9.07 -2.92
CA ASN A 80 -6.47 -8.23 -1.98
C ASN A 80 -6.20 -8.69 -0.55
N LEU A 81 -6.27 -7.75 0.39
CA LEU A 81 -6.09 -8.00 1.81
C LEU A 81 -7.41 -7.83 2.54
N LEU A 82 -7.80 -8.86 3.26
CA LEU A 82 -8.96 -8.88 4.12
C LEU A 82 -8.50 -8.85 5.57
N ARG A 83 -8.99 -7.91 6.37
CA ARG A 83 -8.73 -7.90 7.81
C ARG A 83 -9.48 -9.07 8.45
N CYS A 84 -8.75 -9.93 9.13
CA CYS A 84 -9.34 -10.98 9.96
C CYS A 84 -9.99 -10.33 11.19
N ILE A 85 -11.23 -10.71 11.48
CA ILE A 85 -11.98 -10.22 12.63
C ILE A 85 -12.29 -11.36 13.61
N ASP A 86 -12.38 -11.05 14.89
CA ASP A 86 -12.80 -12.02 15.89
C ASP A 86 -14.32 -12.27 15.86
N SER A 87 -14.80 -13.23 16.65
CA SER A 87 -16.23 -13.59 16.67
C SER A 87 -17.14 -12.44 17.12
N GLY A 88 -16.68 -11.57 18.01
CA GLY A 88 -17.45 -10.43 18.50
C GLY A 88 -17.50 -9.28 17.51
N GLU A 89 -16.39 -9.02 16.81
CA GLU A 89 -16.36 -8.09 15.67
C GLU A 89 -17.23 -8.62 14.51
N ALA A 90 -17.18 -9.92 14.21
CA ALA A 90 -17.98 -10.55 13.16
C ALA A 90 -19.49 -10.38 13.37
N GLU A 91 -19.97 -10.53 14.61
CA GLU A 91 -21.38 -10.32 14.94
C GLU A 91 -21.81 -8.87 14.66
N LYS A 92 -20.98 -7.89 15.04
CA LYS A 92 -21.26 -6.47 14.78
C LYS A 92 -21.33 -6.19 13.28
N VAL A 93 -20.32 -6.64 12.53
CA VAL A 93 -20.27 -6.45 11.06
C VAL A 93 -21.46 -7.11 10.39
N MET A 94 -21.85 -8.32 10.80
CA MET A 94 -23.04 -9.00 10.26
C MET A 94 -24.31 -8.20 10.54
N ASN A 95 -24.50 -7.74 11.78
CA ASN A 95 -25.69 -6.97 12.17
C ASN A 95 -25.77 -5.63 11.42
N GLU A 96 -24.65 -4.94 11.24
CA GLU A 96 -24.59 -3.69 10.46
C GLU A 96 -24.97 -3.91 9.00
N VAL A 97 -24.37 -4.91 8.34
CA VAL A 97 -24.66 -5.21 6.92
C VAL A 97 -26.10 -5.72 6.74
N HIS A 98 -26.60 -6.50 7.69
CA HIS A 98 -27.97 -7.02 7.69
C HIS A 98 -29.04 -5.98 8.05
N SER A 99 -28.68 -4.91 8.76
CA SER A 99 -29.60 -3.79 9.05
C SER A 99 -29.63 -2.74 7.92
N GLY A 100 -28.71 -2.84 6.95
CA GLY A 100 -28.59 -1.91 5.83
C GLY A 100 -29.61 -2.13 4.70
N VAL A 101 -29.41 -1.42 3.59
CA VAL A 101 -30.29 -1.49 2.40
C VAL A 101 -30.33 -2.92 1.85
N CYS A 102 -31.56 -3.44 1.72
CA CYS A 102 -31.90 -4.82 1.35
C CYS A 102 -31.42 -5.90 2.33
N GLY A 103 -30.92 -5.53 3.51
CA GLY A 103 -30.43 -6.41 4.58
C GLY A 103 -31.27 -7.67 4.82
N PRO A 104 -32.55 -7.51 5.23
CA PRO A 104 -33.45 -8.62 5.51
C PRO A 104 -33.81 -9.50 4.29
N HIS A 105 -33.58 -8.99 3.08
CA HIS A 105 -33.90 -9.68 1.83
C HIS A 105 -32.65 -10.34 1.20
N MET A 106 -31.46 -10.08 1.74
CA MET A 106 -30.24 -10.71 1.26
C MET A 106 -30.14 -12.13 1.80
N ASN A 107 -29.82 -13.07 0.91
CA ASN A 107 -29.41 -14.39 1.34
C ASN A 107 -27.98 -14.36 1.93
N GLY A 108 -27.60 -15.42 2.64
CA GLY A 108 -26.29 -15.51 3.29
C GLY A 108 -25.11 -15.37 2.32
N TYR A 109 -25.25 -15.82 1.07
CA TYR A 109 -24.20 -15.70 0.05
C TYR A 109 -23.93 -14.25 -0.36
N VAL A 110 -24.98 -13.47 -0.61
CA VAL A 110 -24.87 -12.04 -0.95
C VAL A 110 -24.33 -11.25 0.25
N LEU A 111 -24.77 -11.61 1.46
CA LEU A 111 -24.28 -11.02 2.70
C LEU A 111 -22.77 -11.24 2.86
N ALA A 112 -22.30 -12.48 2.75
CA ALA A 112 -20.87 -12.82 2.83
C ALA A 112 -20.04 -12.08 1.77
N LYS A 113 -20.54 -11.99 0.53
CA LYS A 113 -19.88 -11.21 -0.53
C LYS A 113 -19.77 -9.72 -0.20
N LYS A 114 -20.78 -9.13 0.44
CA LYS A 114 -20.71 -7.73 0.89
C LYS A 114 -19.63 -7.54 1.97
N ILE A 115 -19.55 -8.47 2.92
CA ILE A 115 -18.55 -8.45 4.00
C ILE A 115 -17.13 -8.58 3.42
N LEU A 116 -16.90 -9.54 2.53
CA LEU A 116 -15.62 -9.70 1.84
C LEU A 116 -15.23 -8.47 1.01
N ARG A 117 -16.20 -7.85 0.31
CA ARG A 117 -15.96 -6.61 -0.45
C ARG A 117 -15.69 -5.39 0.43
N ALA A 118 -16.18 -5.40 1.67
CA ALA A 118 -15.84 -4.39 2.67
C ALA A 118 -14.44 -4.61 3.28
N GLY A 119 -13.76 -5.70 2.92
CA GLY A 119 -12.38 -5.97 3.33
C GLY A 119 -12.25 -6.78 4.62
N TYR A 120 -13.28 -7.54 5.02
CA TYR A 120 -13.25 -8.38 6.23
C TYR A 120 -13.22 -9.87 5.90
N TYR A 121 -12.53 -10.64 6.73
CA TYR A 121 -12.49 -12.11 6.70
C TYR A 121 -12.90 -12.69 8.05
#